data_AF-A0A7R9ZYU2-F1
#
_entry.id   AF-A0A7R9ZYU2-F1
#
_cell.length_a   1.000
_cell.length_b   1.000
_cell.length_c   1.000
_cell.angle_alpha   90.00
_cell.angle_beta   90.00
_cell.angle_gamma   90.00
#
_symmetry.space_group_name_H-M   'P 1'
#
loop_
_entity.id
_entity.type
_entity.pdbx_description
1 polymer ?
#
loop_
_entity_poly.entity_id
_entity_poly.type
_entity_poly.pdbx_seq_one_letter_code
_entity_poly.pdbx_strand_id
1 'polypeptide(L)'
;MVTIAHIERLDDLTEEVIYWGTEQQKAVHAAALQRLNLGRDLPIFSLDLHRSEALGNLRRYWGICRESTELMVTTSCFSVWKQGKFQNSCAKVIPAIPAKGANSTEARVFFFDDNINLHLGTSAGSSDAKGICNLRDIAGGEYIDFSDGKNGFARESAFRHTLIHYSHEYRNVMVQVNILDAMSNPEYFTDIIKRYAQVGEKLIIYMDVNGTILWDDTIMCLGQEEVLLSTMFGCIEVRPWASFAFAWDTQRTVRLELGKPKTLKQLVHDLANGDMRFYRSFWSSASCVRLLSELAAFGETRWTSSHGPDQPPLSPEGFSDLFCSYMEEMERQVVSQGMTASWFKCLAMLREGGHSVVIQSFGMDTHRVVRNSVDNERKVLHIAVNIELWSERDTKMFAEQFLPADSAKRSSKATTAPGQCLPSSLWGSWHGPLDWSCCREEELRRC
;
A
#
# COMPACT_ATOMS: atom_id res chain seq x y z
N MET A 1 1.73 -30.02 19.75
CA MET A 1 2.05 -28.91 20.67
C MET A 1 3.49 -28.55 20.37
N VAL A 2 3.72 -27.49 19.60
CA VAL A 2 5.07 -26.97 19.37
C VAL A 2 5.33 -26.00 20.52
N THR A 3 6.29 -26.31 21.38
CA THR A 3 6.70 -25.41 22.45
C THR A 3 7.48 -24.28 21.79
N ILE A 4 6.85 -23.11 21.68
CA ILE A 4 7.52 -21.91 21.16
C ILE A 4 8.26 -21.29 22.34
N ALA A 5 9.58 -21.19 22.24
CA ALA A 5 10.39 -20.52 23.24
C ALA A 5 10.03 -19.03 23.28
N HIS A 6 9.93 -18.45 24.48
CA HIS A 6 9.73 -17.02 24.64
C HIS A 6 10.97 -16.28 24.13
N ILE A 7 10.85 -15.56 23.02
CA ILE A 7 11.95 -14.81 22.42
C ILE A 7 11.97 -13.42 23.08
N GLU A 8 12.84 -13.23 24.07
CA GLU A 8 13.00 -11.94 24.75
C GLU A 8 13.96 -11.00 24.01
N ARG A 9 14.88 -11.53 23.18
CA ARG A 9 15.84 -10.76 22.36
C ARG A 9 16.12 -11.45 21.02
N LEU A 10 16.24 -10.64 19.95
CA LEU A 10 16.70 -11.12 18.62
C LEU A 10 18.07 -11.80 18.68
N ASP A 11 18.93 -11.44 19.63
CA ASP A 11 20.26 -12.04 19.80
C ASP A 11 20.21 -13.47 20.41
N ASP A 12 19.07 -13.87 21.01
CA ASP A 12 18.84 -15.23 21.56
C ASP A 12 18.28 -16.20 20.51
N LEU A 13 18.04 -15.72 19.29
CA LEU A 13 17.66 -16.52 18.15
C LEU A 13 18.91 -17.27 17.62
N THR A 14 19.22 -18.42 18.20
CA THR A 14 20.21 -19.35 17.61
C THR A 14 19.69 -19.89 16.26
N GLU A 15 20.58 -20.36 15.38
CA GLU A 15 20.22 -20.97 14.07
C GLU A 15 19.10 -22.04 14.19
N GLU A 16 18.98 -22.71 15.34
CA GLU A 16 17.93 -23.70 15.62
C GLU A 16 16.56 -23.10 15.98
N VAL A 17 16.50 -21.97 16.71
CA VAL A 17 15.22 -21.33 17.10
C VAL A 17 14.59 -20.58 15.92
N ILE A 18 15.42 -20.23 14.94
CA ILE A 18 15.02 -19.46 13.76
C ILE A 18 14.34 -20.34 12.70
N TYR A 19 14.72 -21.60 12.63
CA TYR A 19 14.29 -22.49 11.55
C TYR A 19 13.25 -23.50 12.01
N TRP A 20 12.00 -23.08 11.95
CA TRP A 20 10.87 -23.94 12.25
C TRP A 20 10.53 -24.94 11.11
N GLY A 21 11.34 -25.02 10.05
CA GLY A 21 11.03 -25.79 8.84
C GLY A 21 11.63 -27.19 8.77
N THR A 22 11.08 -28.04 7.89
CA THR A 22 11.71 -29.32 7.53
C THR A 22 13.10 -29.07 6.93
N GLU A 23 14.00 -30.05 6.97
CA GLU A 23 15.33 -29.93 6.32
C GLU A 23 15.24 -29.50 4.86
N GLN A 24 14.16 -29.88 4.16
CA GLN A 24 13.87 -29.42 2.81
C GLN A 24 13.57 -27.90 2.76
N GLN A 25 12.75 -27.39 3.68
CA GLN A 25 12.50 -25.94 3.78
C GLN A 25 13.78 -25.17 4.15
N LYS A 26 14.66 -25.77 4.98
CA LYS A 26 16.00 -25.21 5.26
C LYS A 26 16.86 -25.11 4.01
N ALA A 27 16.92 -26.17 3.22
CA ALA A 27 17.66 -26.17 1.97
C ALA A 27 17.10 -25.13 0.97
N VAL A 28 15.78 -25.02 0.84
CA VAL A 28 15.13 -24.05 -0.07
C VAL A 28 15.44 -22.62 0.35
N HIS A 29 15.32 -22.30 1.64
CA HIS A 29 15.60 -20.94 2.11
C HIS A 29 17.10 -20.60 2.05
N ALA A 30 17.99 -21.52 2.41
CA ALA A 30 19.43 -21.34 2.24
C ALA A 30 19.80 -21.10 0.76
N ALA A 31 19.22 -21.87 -0.16
CA ALA A 31 19.43 -21.67 -1.60
C ALA A 31 18.89 -20.31 -2.09
N ALA A 32 17.73 -19.87 -1.57
CA ALA A 32 17.16 -18.57 -1.91
C ALA A 32 18.03 -17.40 -1.42
N LEU A 33 18.53 -17.45 -0.18
CA LEU A 33 19.45 -16.44 0.35
C LEU A 33 20.79 -16.43 -0.37
N GLN A 34 21.33 -17.62 -0.67
CA GLN A 34 22.57 -17.75 -1.44
C GLN A 34 22.43 -17.12 -2.84
N ARG A 35 21.29 -17.30 -3.49
CA ARG A 35 20.97 -16.67 -4.78
C ARG A 35 20.98 -15.14 -4.70
N LEU A 36 20.58 -14.57 -3.57
CA LEU A 36 20.55 -13.12 -3.36
C LEU A 36 21.92 -12.53 -2.95
N ASN A 37 22.92 -13.38 -2.66
CA ASN A 37 24.24 -12.96 -2.16
C ASN A 37 24.15 -12.05 -0.91
N LEU A 38 23.20 -12.34 -0.01
CA LEU A 38 23.03 -11.61 1.24
C LEU A 38 23.81 -12.28 2.37
N GLY A 39 24.41 -11.46 3.24
CA GLY A 39 25.18 -11.95 4.40
C GLY A 39 24.30 -12.65 5.42
N ARG A 40 24.90 -13.52 6.25
CA ARG A 40 24.20 -14.24 7.35
C ARG A 40 23.69 -13.31 8.45
N ASP A 41 24.15 -12.07 8.47
CA ASP A 41 23.84 -11.09 9.51
C ASP A 41 22.46 -10.42 9.32
N LEU A 42 21.72 -10.75 8.26
CA LEU A 42 20.40 -10.20 7.97
C LEU A 42 19.29 -11.22 8.29
N PRO A 43 18.31 -10.87 9.14
CA PRO A 43 17.22 -11.77 9.48
C PRO A 43 16.16 -11.78 8.36
N ILE A 44 16.47 -12.43 7.25
CA ILE A 44 15.56 -12.58 6.10
C ILE A 44 14.97 -13.99 6.10
N PHE A 45 13.67 -14.11 5.89
CA PHE A 45 12.92 -15.38 5.88
C PHE A 45 12.16 -15.56 4.58
N SER A 46 12.14 -16.76 4.03
CA SER A 46 11.27 -17.10 2.91
C SER A 46 10.09 -17.92 3.41
N LEU A 47 8.87 -17.47 3.14
CA LEU A 47 7.66 -18.21 3.46
C LEU A 47 6.79 -18.38 2.22
N ASP A 48 6.38 -19.62 1.94
CA ASP A 48 5.39 -19.90 0.91
C ASP A 48 3.98 -19.84 1.52
N LEU A 49 3.20 -18.83 1.14
CA LEU A 49 1.84 -18.63 1.63
C LEU A 49 0.77 -18.94 0.58
N HIS A 50 1.16 -19.44 -0.60
CA HIS A 50 0.25 -19.63 -1.74
C HIS A 50 0.18 -21.06 -2.29
N ARG A 51 1.12 -21.96 -1.93
CA ARG A 51 1.14 -23.35 -2.45
C ARG A 51 0.78 -24.40 -1.38
N SER A 52 1.03 -25.68 -1.69
CA SER A 52 0.91 -26.80 -0.75
C SER A 52 1.70 -26.50 0.51
N GLU A 53 1.10 -26.70 1.70
CA GLU A 53 1.58 -26.28 3.03
C GLU A 53 1.24 -24.84 3.46
N ALA A 54 0.49 -24.06 2.67
CA ALA A 54 0.10 -22.69 3.00
C ALA A 54 -0.49 -22.53 4.42
N LEU A 55 -1.32 -23.47 4.90
CA LEU A 55 -1.88 -23.40 6.26
C LEU A 55 -0.80 -23.50 7.36
N GLY A 56 0.17 -24.41 7.21
CA GLY A 56 1.27 -24.55 8.17
C GLY A 56 2.12 -23.29 8.20
N ASN A 57 2.45 -22.74 7.03
CA ASN A 57 3.21 -21.51 6.89
C ASN A 57 2.43 -20.27 7.35
N LEU A 58 1.11 -20.21 7.13
CA LEU A 58 0.24 -19.16 7.64
C LEU A 58 0.23 -19.13 9.16
N ARG A 59 0.10 -20.29 9.81
CA ARG A 59 0.16 -20.37 11.29
C ARG A 59 1.52 -19.97 11.84
N ARG A 60 2.60 -20.33 11.13
CA ARG A 60 3.96 -19.89 11.48
C ARG A 60 4.12 -18.38 11.32
N TYR A 61 3.69 -17.83 10.19
CA TYR A 61 3.70 -16.39 9.92
C TYR A 61 2.93 -15.62 10.99
N TRP A 62 1.73 -16.10 11.34
CA TRP A 62 0.95 -15.58 12.45
C TRP A 62 1.69 -15.64 13.79
N GLY A 63 2.31 -16.77 14.13
CA GLY A 63 3.08 -16.93 15.37
C GLY A 63 4.20 -15.89 15.49
N ILE A 64 5.01 -15.76 14.43
CA ILE A 64 6.08 -14.75 14.33
C ILE A 64 5.51 -13.35 14.54
N CYS A 65 4.44 -13.00 13.81
CA CYS A 65 3.84 -11.68 13.91
C CYS A 65 3.31 -11.40 15.32
N ARG A 66 2.66 -12.37 15.96
CA ARG A 66 2.07 -12.22 17.29
C ARG A 66 3.12 -12.06 18.39
N GLU A 67 4.24 -12.75 18.28
CA GLU A 67 5.27 -12.78 19.32
C GLU A 67 6.26 -11.63 19.22
N SER A 68 6.48 -11.10 18.01
CA SER A 68 7.33 -9.93 17.83
C SER A 68 6.79 -8.70 18.57
N THR A 69 7.69 -7.90 19.13
CA THR A 69 7.43 -6.54 19.64
C THR A 69 8.14 -5.48 18.82
N GLU A 70 8.89 -5.92 17.81
CA GLU A 70 9.72 -5.07 16.96
C GLU A 70 9.04 -4.80 15.61
N LEU A 71 9.56 -3.78 14.92
CA LEU A 71 9.17 -3.52 13.54
C LEU A 71 9.62 -4.68 12.64
N MET A 72 8.72 -5.15 11.80
CA MET A 72 8.97 -6.19 10.80
C MET A 72 8.62 -5.67 9.41
N VAL A 73 9.18 -6.31 8.38
CA VAL A 73 8.84 -6.05 6.98
C VAL A 73 8.41 -7.35 6.33
N THR A 74 7.22 -7.38 5.74
CA THR A 74 6.78 -8.46 4.86
C THR A 74 6.74 -7.96 3.42
N THR A 75 7.55 -8.56 2.55
CA THR A 75 7.55 -8.30 1.11
C THR A 75 6.76 -9.37 0.39
N SER A 76 5.61 -8.99 -0.17
CA SER A 76 4.71 -9.90 -0.89
C SER A 76 5.15 -10.10 -2.34
N CYS A 77 4.82 -11.24 -2.94
CA CYS A 77 5.21 -11.53 -4.31
C CYS A 77 4.31 -10.81 -5.33
N PHE A 78 4.83 -9.73 -5.95
CA PHE A 78 4.10 -9.00 -6.99
C PHE A 78 3.76 -9.87 -8.21
N SER A 79 4.67 -10.76 -8.62
CA SER A 79 4.44 -11.69 -9.73
C SER A 79 3.23 -12.58 -9.51
N VAL A 80 3.04 -13.11 -8.30
CA VAL A 80 1.87 -13.95 -7.95
C VAL A 80 0.59 -13.14 -8.05
N TRP A 81 0.58 -11.93 -7.47
CA TRP A 81 -0.59 -11.05 -7.53
C TRP A 81 -0.96 -10.68 -8.97
N LYS A 82 0.04 -10.34 -9.80
CA LYS A 82 -0.14 -10.03 -11.22
C LYS A 82 -0.66 -11.23 -12.02
N GLN A 83 -0.10 -12.43 -11.81
CA GLN A 83 -0.58 -13.66 -12.46
C GLN A 83 -2.01 -13.99 -12.05
N GLY A 84 -2.37 -13.74 -10.79
CA GLY A 84 -3.72 -13.79 -10.26
C GLY A 84 -4.62 -12.63 -10.70
N LYS A 85 -4.27 -11.89 -11.75
CA LYS A 85 -5.05 -10.77 -12.31
C LYS A 85 -5.39 -9.68 -11.28
N PHE A 86 -4.49 -9.45 -10.33
CA PHE A 86 -4.64 -8.48 -9.26
C PHE A 86 -5.82 -8.76 -8.31
N GLN A 87 -6.19 -10.02 -8.15
CA GLN A 87 -7.29 -10.43 -7.28
C GLN A 87 -6.84 -10.52 -5.82
N ASN A 88 -7.77 -10.25 -4.90
CA ASN A 88 -7.58 -10.36 -3.46
C ASN A 88 -6.99 -11.71 -3.04
N SER A 89 -7.47 -12.83 -3.61
CA SER A 89 -7.00 -14.18 -3.27
C SER A 89 -5.51 -14.48 -3.58
N CYS A 90 -4.86 -13.62 -4.37
CA CYS A 90 -3.45 -13.71 -4.74
C CYS A 90 -2.63 -12.54 -4.18
N ALA A 91 -3.22 -11.69 -3.34
CA ALA A 91 -2.60 -10.46 -2.86
C ALA A 91 -1.87 -10.66 -1.51
N LYS A 92 -1.61 -9.56 -0.78
CA LYS A 92 -0.90 -9.57 0.52
C LYS A 92 -1.65 -10.42 1.53
N VAL A 93 -0.99 -11.42 2.11
CA VAL A 93 -1.64 -12.33 3.07
C VAL A 93 -1.79 -11.66 4.43
N ILE A 94 -3.02 -11.58 4.91
CA ILE A 94 -3.40 -11.05 6.24
C ILE A 94 -4.03 -12.18 7.05
N PRO A 95 -3.52 -12.50 8.25
CA PRO A 95 -4.14 -13.48 9.13
C PRO A 95 -5.52 -13.01 9.63
N ALA A 96 -6.54 -13.84 9.44
CA ALA A 96 -7.88 -13.66 10.00
C ALA A 96 -8.00 -14.48 11.29
N ILE A 97 -8.36 -13.81 12.39
CA ILE A 97 -8.35 -14.40 13.74
C ILE A 97 -9.79 -14.60 14.22
N PRO A 98 -10.30 -15.84 14.34
CA PRO A 98 -11.65 -16.06 14.82
C PRO A 98 -11.89 -15.44 16.20
N ALA A 99 -13.00 -14.70 16.34
CA ALA A 99 -13.39 -14.05 17.59
C ALA A 99 -13.75 -15.07 18.69
N LYS A 100 -14.16 -16.28 18.30
CA LYS A 100 -14.53 -17.39 19.19
C LYS A 100 -13.80 -18.68 18.78
N GLY A 101 -13.65 -19.61 19.73
CA GLY A 101 -13.14 -20.95 19.50
C GLY A 101 -11.81 -21.23 20.20
N ALA A 102 -11.36 -22.48 20.15
CA ALA A 102 -10.14 -22.96 20.82
C ALA A 102 -8.85 -22.27 20.36
N ASN A 103 -8.87 -21.68 19.16
CA ASN A 103 -7.77 -20.92 18.59
C ASN A 103 -7.94 -19.40 18.76
N SER A 104 -8.99 -18.94 19.46
CA SER A 104 -9.14 -17.51 19.73
C SER A 104 -8.01 -17.08 20.66
N THR A 105 -7.22 -16.12 20.19
CA THR A 105 -6.16 -15.49 20.97
C THR A 105 -6.61 -14.09 21.35
N GLU A 106 -6.07 -13.55 22.43
CA GLU A 106 -6.26 -12.14 22.80
C GLU A 106 -5.42 -11.24 21.88
N ALA A 107 -5.64 -11.33 20.58
CA ALA A 107 -4.92 -10.55 19.59
C ALA A 107 -5.87 -10.01 18.52
N ARG A 108 -5.62 -8.77 18.09
CA ARG A 108 -6.40 -8.07 17.07
C ARG A 108 -5.50 -7.63 15.94
N VAL A 109 -5.94 -7.90 14.72
CA VAL A 109 -5.24 -7.56 13.49
C VAL A 109 -5.85 -6.31 12.88
N PHE A 110 -5.02 -5.33 12.56
CA PHE A 110 -5.39 -4.20 11.75
C PHE A 110 -4.63 -4.25 10.43
N PHE A 111 -5.30 -3.94 9.32
CA PHE A 111 -4.66 -3.80 8.01
C PHE A 111 -4.98 -2.41 7.45
N PHE A 112 -3.95 -1.57 7.35
CA PHE A 112 -3.98 -0.22 6.83
C PHE A 112 -3.33 -0.20 5.45
N ASP A 113 -4.12 0.07 4.41
CA ASP A 113 -3.67 0.14 3.03
C ASP A 113 -4.60 1.11 2.28
N ASP A 114 -4.08 1.98 1.44
CA ASP A 114 -4.88 2.93 0.64
C ASP A 114 -5.58 2.24 -0.54
N ASN A 115 -5.04 1.11 -0.99
CA ASN A 115 -5.48 0.36 -2.16
C ASN A 115 -6.42 -0.81 -1.84
N ILE A 116 -6.81 -0.97 -0.58
CA ILE A 116 -7.90 -1.87 -0.21
C ILE A 116 -9.24 -1.25 -0.62
N ASN A 117 -9.89 -1.82 -1.64
CA ASN A 117 -11.06 -1.24 -2.33
C ASN A 117 -12.38 -1.31 -1.52
N LEU A 118 -12.38 -0.90 -0.24
CA LEU A 118 -13.54 -1.00 0.65
C LEU A 118 -14.76 -0.20 0.16
N HIS A 119 -14.53 0.86 -0.62
CA HIS A 119 -15.60 1.63 -1.26
C HIS A 119 -16.54 0.80 -2.15
N LEU A 120 -16.13 -0.39 -2.61
CA LEU A 120 -16.98 -1.32 -3.36
C LEU A 120 -18.04 -2.03 -2.50
N GLY A 121 -18.04 -1.83 -1.17
CA GLY A 121 -19.10 -2.31 -0.27
C GLY A 121 -19.23 -3.83 -0.24
N THR A 122 -20.36 -4.35 -0.76
CA THR A 122 -20.74 -5.77 -0.68
C THR A 122 -19.92 -6.70 -1.58
N SER A 123 -19.02 -6.17 -2.41
CA SER A 123 -18.09 -6.94 -3.24
C SER A 123 -16.62 -6.60 -3.00
N ALA A 124 -16.32 -5.69 -2.06
CA ALA A 124 -14.95 -5.20 -1.83
C ALA A 124 -13.96 -6.32 -1.44
N GLY A 125 -14.44 -7.28 -0.66
CA GLY A 125 -13.63 -8.33 -0.06
C GLY A 125 -13.77 -9.69 -0.72
N SER A 126 -14.46 -9.84 -1.85
CA SER A 126 -14.55 -11.14 -2.51
C SER A 126 -13.17 -11.60 -3.00
N SER A 127 -12.98 -12.92 -3.09
CA SER A 127 -11.69 -13.51 -3.45
C SER A 127 -11.24 -13.19 -4.87
N ASP A 128 -12.20 -12.95 -5.76
CA ASP A 128 -12.05 -12.68 -7.19
C ASP A 128 -12.12 -11.18 -7.53
N ALA A 129 -12.49 -10.33 -6.57
CA ALA A 129 -12.43 -8.88 -6.73
C ALA A 129 -10.98 -8.42 -6.89
N LYS A 130 -10.80 -7.39 -7.74
CA LYS A 130 -9.50 -6.71 -7.83
C LYS A 130 -9.21 -6.03 -6.49
N GLY A 131 -8.05 -6.29 -5.92
CA GLY A 131 -7.67 -5.70 -4.65
C GLY A 131 -6.36 -6.26 -4.12
N ILE A 132 -6.00 -5.82 -2.92
CA ILE A 132 -4.65 -5.93 -2.37
C ILE A 132 -4.55 -6.87 -1.15
N CYS A 133 -5.69 -7.38 -0.67
CA CYS A 133 -5.75 -8.13 0.59
C CYS A 133 -6.21 -9.57 0.39
N ASN A 134 -5.39 -10.51 0.84
CA ASN A 134 -5.66 -11.93 0.90
C ASN A 134 -5.92 -12.32 2.36
N LEU A 135 -7.15 -12.09 2.85
CA LEU A 135 -7.52 -12.36 4.22
C LEU A 135 -7.71 -13.87 4.42
N ARG A 136 -6.90 -14.50 5.29
CA ARG A 136 -6.84 -15.96 5.43
C ARG A 136 -7.05 -16.41 6.87
N ASP A 137 -8.02 -17.28 7.09
CA ASP A 137 -8.28 -17.86 8.42
C ASP A 137 -7.09 -18.69 8.91
N ILE A 138 -6.57 -18.37 10.09
CA ILE A 138 -5.46 -19.11 10.68
C ILE A 138 -5.84 -20.54 11.11
N ALA A 139 -7.14 -20.82 11.29
CA ALA A 139 -7.62 -22.14 11.66
C ALA A 139 -7.72 -23.06 10.43
N GLY A 140 -8.42 -22.65 9.38
CA GLY A 140 -8.64 -23.46 8.17
C GLY A 140 -7.69 -23.18 7.00
N GLY A 141 -7.09 -21.98 6.92
CA GLY A 141 -6.33 -21.51 5.76
C GLY A 141 -7.22 -20.96 4.64
N GLU A 142 -8.53 -20.99 4.84
CA GLU A 142 -9.51 -20.56 3.87
C GLU A 142 -9.49 -19.03 3.71
N TYR A 143 -9.88 -18.59 2.51
CA TYR A 143 -10.07 -17.18 2.23
C TYR A 143 -11.32 -16.66 2.93
N ILE A 144 -11.23 -15.50 3.57
CA ILE A 144 -12.34 -14.84 4.25
C ILE A 144 -12.76 -13.60 3.48
N ASP A 145 -14.02 -13.59 3.05
CA ASP A 145 -14.63 -12.43 2.41
C ASP A 145 -14.86 -11.31 3.42
N PHE A 146 -14.20 -10.18 3.22
CA PHE A 146 -14.28 -8.99 4.09
C PHE A 146 -15.18 -7.88 3.53
N SER A 147 -16.07 -8.24 2.60
CA SER A 147 -17.12 -7.34 2.10
C SER A 147 -18.13 -6.99 3.19
N ASP A 148 -18.77 -5.83 3.06
CA ASP A 148 -19.81 -5.39 3.99
C ASP A 148 -20.97 -6.42 4.06
N GLY A 149 -21.33 -6.84 5.28
CA GLY A 149 -22.35 -7.86 5.55
C GLY A 149 -21.90 -9.31 5.40
N LYS A 150 -20.61 -9.60 5.18
CA LYS A 150 -20.05 -10.97 5.09
C LYS A 150 -19.14 -11.27 6.27
N ASN A 151 -19.17 -12.50 6.80
CA ASN A 151 -18.27 -12.97 7.88
C ASN A 151 -18.18 -11.97 9.05
N GLY A 152 -19.33 -11.44 9.44
CA GLY A 152 -19.48 -10.42 10.46
C GLY A 152 -18.89 -9.04 10.18
N PHE A 153 -18.40 -8.75 8.97
CA PHE A 153 -17.90 -7.42 8.62
C PHE A 153 -19.04 -6.40 8.50
N ALA A 154 -18.83 -5.24 9.12
CA ALA A 154 -19.66 -4.06 8.98
C ALA A 154 -18.80 -2.89 8.52
N ARG A 155 -19.39 -2.02 7.70
CA ARG A 155 -18.75 -0.80 7.21
C ARG A 155 -18.99 0.40 8.13
N GLU A 156 -17.93 1.17 8.35
CA GLU A 156 -17.94 2.48 9.00
C GLU A 156 -17.12 3.47 8.17
N SER A 157 -17.32 4.76 8.41
CA SER A 157 -16.45 5.83 7.90
C SER A 157 -15.78 6.55 9.07
N ALA A 158 -14.51 6.89 8.91
CA ALA A 158 -13.76 7.69 9.86
C ALA A 158 -13.16 8.91 9.14
N PHE A 159 -12.95 9.99 9.89
CA PHE A 159 -12.42 11.24 9.33
C PHE A 159 -13.23 11.69 8.10
N ARG A 160 -12.59 12.18 7.05
CA ARG A 160 -13.29 12.68 5.86
C ARG A 160 -13.41 11.62 4.76
N HIS A 161 -12.39 10.79 4.58
CA HIS A 161 -12.27 9.91 3.42
C HIS A 161 -12.00 8.45 3.76
N THR A 162 -11.67 8.16 5.01
CA THR A 162 -11.26 6.83 5.46
C THR A 162 -12.46 5.91 5.60
N LEU A 163 -12.36 4.71 5.02
CA LEU A 163 -13.36 3.66 5.17
C LEU A 163 -12.80 2.53 6.02
N ILE A 164 -13.65 1.97 6.88
CA ILE A 164 -13.28 0.90 7.80
C ILE A 164 -14.28 -0.24 7.66
N HIS A 165 -13.78 -1.46 7.44
CA HIS A 165 -14.56 -2.69 7.58
C HIS A 165 -14.05 -3.44 8.80
N TYR A 166 -14.88 -3.63 9.82
CA TYR A 166 -14.51 -4.35 11.04
C TYR A 166 -15.43 -5.56 11.23
N SER A 167 -14.88 -6.69 11.70
CA SER A 167 -15.67 -7.91 11.92
C SER A 167 -16.02 -8.15 13.39
N HIS A 168 -17.20 -8.73 13.64
CA HIS A 168 -17.58 -9.29 14.93
C HIS A 168 -17.38 -10.82 15.02
N GLU A 169 -17.12 -11.48 13.89
CA GLU A 169 -16.79 -12.91 13.83
C GLU A 169 -15.29 -13.15 13.80
N TYR A 170 -14.52 -12.16 13.34
CA TYR A 170 -13.06 -12.14 13.31
C TYR A 170 -12.52 -10.90 14.02
N ARG A 171 -11.38 -11.01 14.71
CA ARG A 171 -10.68 -9.88 15.35
C ARG A 171 -9.84 -9.12 14.33
N ASN A 172 -10.47 -8.71 13.24
CA ASN A 172 -9.84 -8.05 12.11
C ASN A 172 -10.52 -6.71 11.85
N VAL A 173 -9.70 -5.69 11.60
CA VAL A 173 -10.12 -4.35 11.20
C VAL A 173 -9.36 -3.98 9.93
N MET A 174 -10.11 -3.79 8.85
CA MET A 174 -9.58 -3.43 7.53
C MET A 174 -9.81 -1.94 7.32
N VAL A 175 -8.78 -1.19 6.99
CA VAL A 175 -8.82 0.25 6.88
C VAL A 175 -8.33 0.66 5.50
N GLN A 176 -9.24 1.21 4.70
CA GLN A 176 -8.88 1.92 3.48
C GLN A 176 -8.38 3.30 3.87
N VAL A 177 -7.06 3.42 3.94
CA VAL A 177 -6.41 4.65 4.39
C VAL A 177 -6.61 5.75 3.35
N ASN A 178 -6.84 6.96 3.84
CA ASN A 178 -6.67 8.14 3.03
C ASN A 178 -5.50 8.97 3.59
N ILE A 179 -4.46 9.13 2.78
CA ILE A 179 -3.26 9.85 3.19
C ILE A 179 -3.55 11.33 3.53
N LEU A 180 -4.58 11.95 2.95
CA LEU A 180 -4.98 13.31 3.32
C LEU A 180 -5.46 13.35 4.78
N ASP A 181 -6.30 12.38 5.18
CA ASP A 181 -6.75 12.27 6.58
C ASP A 181 -5.56 12.00 7.53
N ALA A 182 -4.61 11.15 7.11
CA ALA A 182 -3.43 10.80 7.88
C ALA A 182 -2.43 11.94 8.07
N MET A 183 -2.35 12.85 7.09
CA MET A 183 -1.53 14.07 7.17
C MET A 183 -2.21 15.16 8.01
N SER A 184 -3.54 15.30 7.89
CA SER A 184 -4.29 16.32 8.63
C SER A 184 -4.39 16.02 10.13
N ASN A 185 -4.35 14.74 10.52
CA ASN A 185 -4.47 14.34 11.91
C ASN A 185 -3.24 13.54 12.39
N PRO A 186 -2.41 14.08 13.29
CA PRO A 186 -1.29 13.34 13.87
C PRO A 186 -1.73 12.14 14.73
N GLU A 187 -2.98 12.06 15.16
CA GLU A 187 -3.54 10.90 15.88
C GLU A 187 -4.31 9.94 14.95
N TYR A 188 -4.23 10.10 13.63
CA TYR A 188 -5.05 9.36 12.67
C TYR A 188 -5.08 7.84 12.91
N PHE A 189 -3.91 7.20 12.92
CA PHE A 189 -3.82 5.75 13.14
C PHE A 189 -4.15 5.37 14.58
N THR A 190 -3.72 6.18 15.55
CA THR A 190 -3.87 5.89 16.98
C THR A 190 -5.35 5.93 17.38
N ASP A 191 -6.12 6.91 16.88
CA ASP A 191 -7.55 7.05 17.11
C ASP A 191 -8.35 5.89 16.51
N ILE A 192 -8.00 5.44 15.29
CA ILE A 192 -8.63 4.27 14.67
C ILE A 192 -8.35 3.03 15.51
N ILE A 193 -7.08 2.79 15.89
CA ILE A 193 -6.71 1.62 16.70
C ILE A 193 -7.46 1.61 18.03
N LYS A 194 -7.45 2.73 18.76
CA LYS A 194 -8.14 2.86 20.07
C LYS A 194 -9.65 2.63 19.98
N ARG A 195 -10.28 2.95 18.83
CA ARG A 195 -11.72 2.72 18.63
C ARG A 195 -12.09 1.23 18.64
N TYR A 196 -11.23 0.37 18.09
CA TYR A 196 -11.55 -1.05 17.91
C TYR A 196 -10.73 -2.01 18.79
N ALA A 197 -9.63 -1.56 19.38
CA ALA A 197 -8.85 -2.34 20.33
C ALA A 197 -9.60 -2.54 21.66
N GLN A 198 -9.44 -3.71 22.26
CA GLN A 198 -9.93 -4.00 23.61
C GLN A 198 -8.76 -4.07 24.60
N VAL A 199 -9.06 -3.79 25.86
CA VAL A 199 -8.07 -3.87 26.95
C VAL A 199 -7.50 -5.28 27.02
N GLY A 200 -6.17 -5.39 27.09
CA GLY A 200 -5.46 -6.67 27.18
C GLY A 200 -5.16 -7.34 25.84
N GLU A 201 -5.68 -6.84 24.71
CA GLU A 201 -5.36 -7.41 23.41
C GLU A 201 -3.92 -7.07 22.96
N LYS A 202 -3.21 -8.07 22.43
CA LYS A 202 -2.03 -7.86 21.60
C LYS A 202 -2.46 -7.32 20.24
N LEU A 203 -1.98 -6.13 19.88
CA LEU A 203 -2.27 -5.55 18.57
C LEU A 203 -1.21 -5.98 17.56
N ILE A 204 -1.65 -6.31 16.35
CA ILE A 204 -0.78 -6.67 15.22
C ILE A 204 -1.20 -5.81 14.04
N ILE A 205 -0.34 -4.87 13.69
CA ILE A 205 -0.66 -3.81 12.74
C ILE A 205 0.10 -4.05 11.45
N TYR A 206 -0.62 -4.33 10.38
CA TYR A 206 -0.09 -4.37 9.03
C TYR A 206 -0.30 -3.01 8.37
N MET A 207 0.77 -2.40 7.86
CA MET A 207 0.72 -1.11 7.18
C MET A 207 1.39 -1.19 5.81
N ASP A 208 0.68 -0.73 4.79
CA ASP A 208 1.32 -0.40 3.52
C ASP A 208 2.19 0.86 3.66
N VAL A 209 3.01 1.12 2.64
CA VAL A 209 3.94 2.23 2.61
C VAL A 209 3.37 3.40 1.81
N ASN A 210 3.14 3.22 0.51
CA ASN A 210 2.86 4.33 -0.39
C ASN A 210 1.39 4.73 -0.29
N GLY A 211 1.09 6.02 -0.12
CA GLY A 211 -0.29 6.45 0.10
C GLY A 211 -0.86 6.05 1.47
N THR A 212 -0.05 5.43 2.34
CA THR A 212 -0.42 5.07 3.71
C THR A 212 0.48 5.75 4.73
N ILE A 213 1.79 5.47 4.69
CA ILE A 213 2.81 6.10 5.56
C ILE A 213 3.53 7.23 4.82
N LEU A 214 3.92 6.94 3.58
CA LEU A 214 4.59 7.88 2.69
C LEU A 214 3.58 8.63 1.84
N TRP A 215 3.70 9.94 1.88
CA TRP A 215 2.91 10.84 1.06
C TRP A 215 3.55 11.07 -0.31
N ASP A 216 4.87 11.23 -0.36
CA ASP A 216 5.55 11.60 -1.59
C ASP A 216 5.96 10.37 -2.42
N ASP A 217 5.68 10.44 -3.71
CA ASP A 217 6.23 9.47 -4.66
C ASP A 217 7.63 9.93 -5.09
N THR A 218 8.61 9.68 -4.22
CA THR A 218 10.02 10.01 -4.51
C THR A 218 10.57 9.29 -5.72
N ILE A 219 9.96 8.16 -6.13
CA ILE A 219 10.36 7.45 -7.35
C ILE A 219 10.00 8.29 -8.58
N MET A 220 8.86 8.97 -8.53
CA MET A 220 8.35 9.74 -9.68
C MET A 220 8.89 11.17 -9.77
N CYS A 221 9.65 11.63 -8.77
CA CYS A 221 10.18 12.99 -8.69
C CYS A 221 9.07 14.06 -8.85
N LEU A 222 7.87 13.79 -8.34
CA LEU A 222 6.75 14.74 -8.40
C LEU A 222 6.90 15.80 -7.32
N GLY A 223 6.48 17.02 -7.62
CA GLY A 223 6.40 18.09 -6.62
C GLY A 223 5.30 17.81 -5.59
N GLN A 224 5.44 18.37 -4.38
CA GLN A 224 4.43 18.22 -3.32
C GLN A 224 3.03 18.67 -3.76
N GLU A 225 2.95 19.80 -4.48
CA GLU A 225 1.69 20.31 -5.04
C GLU A 225 1.06 19.32 -6.03
N GLU A 226 1.85 18.73 -6.93
CA GLU A 226 1.36 17.76 -7.92
C GLU A 226 0.80 16.50 -7.23
N VAL A 227 1.52 15.99 -6.23
CA VAL A 227 1.06 14.86 -5.41
C VAL A 227 -0.24 15.22 -4.69
N LEU A 228 -0.34 16.41 -4.10
CA LEU A 228 -1.52 16.87 -3.40
C LEU A 228 -2.75 16.95 -4.31
N LEU A 229 -2.63 17.70 -5.39
CA LEU A 229 -3.71 17.90 -6.34
C LEU A 229 -4.17 16.57 -6.94
N SER A 230 -3.23 15.71 -7.33
CA SER A 230 -3.57 14.39 -7.89
C SER A 230 -4.27 13.48 -6.87
N THR A 231 -3.93 13.60 -5.57
CA THR A 231 -4.59 12.83 -4.51
C THR A 231 -5.99 13.37 -4.24
N MET A 232 -6.14 14.70 -4.10
CA MET A 232 -7.45 15.33 -3.95
C MET A 232 -8.37 14.97 -5.11
N PHE A 233 -7.89 15.05 -6.36
CA PHE A 233 -8.65 14.65 -7.55
C PHE A 233 -8.97 13.15 -7.61
N GLY A 234 -8.21 12.30 -6.93
CA GLY A 234 -8.55 10.90 -6.73
C GLY A 234 -9.73 10.70 -5.79
N CYS A 235 -9.94 11.65 -4.87
CA CYS A 235 -11.01 11.64 -3.87
C CYS A 235 -12.22 12.49 -4.28
N ILE A 236 -12.18 13.17 -5.42
CA ILE A 236 -13.27 13.97 -5.96
C ILE A 236 -13.79 13.29 -7.22
N GLU A 237 -15.11 13.21 -7.37
CA GLU A 237 -15.77 12.69 -8.54
C GLU A 237 -16.73 13.70 -9.15
N VAL A 238 -16.90 13.60 -10.47
CA VAL A 238 -17.98 14.29 -11.20
C VAL A 238 -19.17 13.35 -11.35
N ARG A 239 -20.37 13.88 -11.04
CA ARG A 239 -21.66 13.22 -11.22
C ARG A 239 -22.45 13.99 -12.31
N PRO A 240 -22.44 13.49 -13.56
CA PRO A 240 -23.13 14.16 -14.67
C PRO A 240 -24.64 14.27 -14.47
N TRP A 241 -25.25 15.41 -14.83
CA TRP A 241 -26.71 15.55 -14.89
C TRP A 241 -27.31 14.88 -16.14
N ALA A 242 -26.52 14.76 -17.20
CA ALA A 242 -26.83 14.06 -18.44
C ALA A 242 -25.55 13.43 -19.00
N SER A 243 -25.66 12.54 -19.99
CA SER A 243 -24.46 12.08 -20.69
C SER A 243 -23.93 13.19 -21.59
N PHE A 244 -22.62 13.47 -21.55
CA PHE A 244 -22.01 14.52 -22.35
C PHE A 244 -20.60 14.15 -22.82
N ALA A 245 -20.11 14.89 -23.80
CA ALA A 245 -18.76 14.77 -24.32
C ALA A 245 -17.95 15.97 -23.84
N PHE A 246 -16.94 15.73 -23.01
CA PHE A 246 -16.09 16.76 -22.42
C PHE A 246 -14.77 16.86 -23.18
N ALA A 247 -14.36 18.06 -23.57
CA ALA A 247 -13.08 18.31 -24.23
C ALA A 247 -12.28 19.32 -23.42
N TRP A 248 -10.96 19.09 -23.29
CA TRP A 248 -10.04 19.97 -22.58
C TRP A 248 -9.03 20.55 -23.56
N ASP A 249 -9.15 21.82 -23.91
CA ASP A 249 -8.30 22.49 -24.90
C ASP A 249 -8.18 21.68 -26.20
N THR A 250 -6.96 21.31 -26.60
CA THR A 250 -6.66 20.50 -27.80
C THR A 250 -6.63 19.00 -27.53
N GLN A 251 -6.97 18.56 -26.32
CA GLN A 251 -6.94 17.15 -25.94
C GLN A 251 -8.14 16.38 -26.48
N ARG A 252 -8.05 15.05 -26.40
CA ARG A 252 -9.13 14.15 -26.82
C ARG A 252 -10.41 14.40 -26.01
N THR A 253 -11.55 14.30 -26.67
CA THR A 253 -12.86 14.33 -26.01
C THR A 253 -13.13 13.03 -25.24
N VAL A 254 -13.54 13.15 -23.97
CA VAL A 254 -13.93 12.05 -23.10
C VAL A 254 -15.45 12.06 -22.91
N ARG A 255 -16.09 10.90 -23.08
CA ARG A 255 -17.52 10.75 -22.82
C ARG A 255 -17.76 10.44 -21.34
N LEU A 256 -18.62 11.23 -20.72
CA LEU A 256 -19.12 11.02 -19.36
C LEU A 256 -20.58 10.56 -19.45
N GLU A 257 -20.90 9.44 -18.81
CA GLU A 257 -22.21 8.80 -18.89
C GLU A 257 -23.06 9.13 -17.66
N LEU A 258 -24.36 9.34 -17.88
CA LEU A 258 -25.32 9.57 -16.79
C LEU A 258 -25.33 8.37 -15.83
N GLY A 259 -25.30 8.65 -14.53
CA GLY A 259 -25.33 7.61 -13.49
C GLY A 259 -24.03 6.84 -13.31
N LYS A 260 -22.95 7.24 -14.00
CA LYS A 260 -21.60 6.66 -13.81
C LYS A 260 -20.64 7.75 -13.32
N PRO A 261 -20.54 7.96 -12.00
CA PRO A 261 -19.54 8.87 -11.44
C PRO A 261 -18.14 8.47 -11.90
N LYS A 262 -17.28 9.47 -12.10
CA LYS A 262 -15.87 9.26 -12.47
C LYS A 262 -15.00 10.17 -11.62
N THR A 263 -13.92 9.66 -11.07
CA THR A 263 -12.99 10.51 -10.30
C THR A 263 -12.32 11.50 -11.24
N LEU A 264 -12.01 12.71 -10.73
CA LEU A 264 -11.38 13.73 -11.56
C LEU A 264 -9.99 13.29 -12.02
N LYS A 265 -9.26 12.50 -11.22
CA LYS A 265 -7.99 11.90 -11.62
C LYS A 265 -8.16 10.94 -12.81
N GLN A 266 -9.19 10.09 -12.80
CA GLN A 266 -9.50 9.22 -13.94
C GLN A 266 -9.87 10.02 -15.19
N LEU A 267 -10.64 11.10 -15.03
CA LEU A 267 -10.97 11.99 -16.14
C LEU A 267 -9.71 12.64 -16.75
N VAL A 268 -8.80 13.17 -15.94
CA VAL A 268 -7.52 13.75 -16.41
C VAL A 268 -6.69 12.70 -17.14
N HIS A 269 -6.65 11.47 -16.64
CA HIS A 269 -5.97 10.36 -17.30
C HIS A 269 -6.60 10.02 -18.67
N ASP A 270 -7.93 9.96 -18.74
CA ASP A 270 -8.66 9.71 -19.99
C ASP A 270 -8.45 10.84 -21.02
N LEU A 271 -8.37 12.10 -20.55
CA LEU A 271 -8.03 13.27 -21.38
C LEU A 271 -6.60 13.16 -21.91
N ALA A 272 -5.66 12.75 -21.06
CA ALA A 272 -4.26 12.55 -21.44
C ALA A 272 -4.09 11.46 -22.51
N ASN A 273 -4.87 10.38 -22.43
CA ASN A 273 -4.85 9.28 -23.40
C ASN A 273 -3.42 8.76 -23.70
N GLY A 274 -2.58 8.69 -22.65
CA GLY A 274 -1.18 8.28 -22.75
C GLY A 274 -0.16 9.41 -22.98
N ASP A 275 -0.59 10.66 -23.19
CA ASP A 275 0.30 11.83 -23.21
C ASP A 275 0.79 12.15 -21.79
N MET A 276 1.94 11.58 -21.44
CA MET A 276 2.59 11.80 -20.15
C MET A 276 3.06 13.24 -19.93
N ARG A 277 3.35 13.98 -21.00
CA ARG A 277 3.77 15.37 -20.89
C ARG A 277 2.59 16.22 -20.46
N PHE A 278 1.44 16.07 -21.14
CA PHE A 278 0.20 16.71 -20.74
C PHE A 278 -0.16 16.33 -19.30
N TYR A 279 -0.20 15.02 -19.00
CA TYR A 279 -0.61 14.52 -17.68
C TYR A 279 0.22 15.13 -16.55
N ARG A 280 1.56 15.19 -16.68
CA ARG A 280 2.44 15.81 -15.68
C ARG A 280 2.24 17.33 -15.60
N SER A 281 2.10 18.00 -16.74
CA SER A 281 1.87 19.45 -16.76
C SER A 281 0.49 19.90 -16.29
N PHE A 282 -0.47 18.97 -16.21
CA PHE A 282 -1.84 19.28 -15.80
C PHE A 282 -1.90 19.70 -14.32
N TRP A 283 -1.08 19.10 -13.46
CA TRP A 283 -1.20 19.21 -12.01
C TRP A 283 -0.68 20.55 -11.46
N SER A 284 -1.47 21.59 -11.69
CA SER A 284 -1.34 22.91 -11.05
C SER A 284 -2.68 23.32 -10.46
N SER A 285 -2.65 24.15 -9.41
CA SER A 285 -3.87 24.68 -8.79
C SER A 285 -4.79 25.36 -9.83
N ALA A 286 -4.22 26.16 -10.74
CA ALA A 286 -4.96 26.86 -11.80
C ALA A 286 -5.69 25.90 -12.75
N SER A 287 -5.03 24.84 -13.23
CA SER A 287 -5.65 23.83 -14.09
C SER A 287 -6.77 23.09 -13.37
N CYS A 288 -6.58 22.74 -12.10
CA CYS A 288 -7.54 22.00 -11.31
C CYS A 288 -8.83 22.82 -11.06
N VAL A 289 -8.68 24.08 -10.65
CA VAL A 289 -9.79 25.02 -10.43
C VAL A 289 -10.55 25.27 -11.73
N ARG A 290 -9.84 25.44 -12.85
CA ARG A 290 -10.45 25.59 -14.18
C ARG A 290 -11.26 24.35 -14.56
N LEU A 291 -10.73 23.14 -14.35
CA LEU A 291 -11.46 21.90 -14.64
C LEU A 291 -12.76 21.81 -13.83
N LEU A 292 -12.70 22.09 -12.53
CA LEU A 292 -13.89 22.11 -11.67
C LEU A 292 -14.93 23.12 -12.17
N SER A 293 -14.49 24.31 -12.55
CA SER A 293 -15.35 25.38 -13.05
C SER A 293 -16.05 24.99 -14.36
N GLU A 294 -15.33 24.35 -15.28
CA GLU A 294 -15.90 23.87 -16.55
C GLU A 294 -16.87 22.70 -16.34
N LEU A 295 -16.57 21.78 -15.43
CA LEU A 295 -17.43 20.63 -15.13
C LEU A 295 -18.72 21.01 -14.40
N ALA A 296 -18.71 22.09 -13.62
CA ALA A 296 -19.88 22.59 -12.89
C ALA A 296 -21.08 22.93 -13.81
N ALA A 297 -20.84 23.14 -15.11
CA ALA A 297 -21.90 23.37 -16.11
C ALA A 297 -22.64 22.08 -16.51
N PHE A 298 -22.08 20.90 -16.23
CA PHE A 298 -22.58 19.61 -16.74
C PHE A 298 -22.94 18.60 -15.64
N GLY A 299 -22.61 18.90 -14.39
CA GLY A 299 -22.84 18.01 -13.27
C GLY A 299 -22.36 18.59 -11.96
N GLU A 300 -22.42 17.78 -10.92
CA GLU A 300 -21.91 18.13 -9.59
C GLU A 300 -20.55 17.47 -9.34
N THR A 301 -19.64 18.22 -8.74
CA THR A 301 -18.38 17.70 -8.20
C THR A 301 -18.55 17.45 -6.71
N ARG A 302 -18.23 16.25 -6.24
CA ARG A 302 -18.38 15.84 -4.83
C ARG A 302 -17.20 14.98 -4.39
N TRP A 303 -16.95 14.89 -3.09
CA TRP A 303 -16.03 13.87 -2.58
C TRP A 303 -16.63 12.47 -2.78
N THR A 304 -15.78 11.50 -3.08
CA THR A 304 -16.19 10.10 -3.27
C THR A 304 -16.83 9.50 -2.02
N SER A 305 -16.41 9.94 -0.83
CA SER A 305 -16.99 9.54 0.46
C SER A 305 -18.33 10.22 0.77
N SER A 306 -18.71 11.27 0.04
CA SER A 306 -19.95 12.02 0.24
C SER A 306 -21.13 11.31 -0.43
N HIS A 307 -21.80 10.44 0.33
CA HIS A 307 -23.02 9.75 -0.12
C HIS A 307 -24.32 10.41 0.36
N GLY A 308 -24.25 11.38 1.28
CA GLY A 308 -25.42 12.07 1.80
C GLY A 308 -25.97 13.15 0.85
N PRO A 309 -27.31 13.26 0.68
CA PRO A 309 -27.93 14.30 -0.16
C PRO A 309 -27.68 15.72 0.40
N ASP A 310 -27.42 15.83 1.71
CA ASP A 310 -27.31 17.10 2.42
C ASP A 310 -25.94 17.79 2.29
N GLN A 311 -24.94 17.11 1.72
CA GLN A 311 -23.64 17.74 1.49
C GLN A 311 -23.68 18.57 0.19
N PRO A 312 -23.32 19.87 0.24
CA PRO A 312 -23.28 20.69 -0.97
C PRO A 312 -22.20 20.18 -1.94
N PRO A 313 -22.38 20.37 -3.26
CA PRO A 313 -21.31 20.16 -4.22
C PRO A 313 -20.07 20.97 -3.87
N LEU A 314 -18.89 20.41 -4.17
CA LEU A 314 -17.61 21.07 -3.99
C LEU A 314 -17.44 22.16 -5.06
N SER A 315 -17.46 23.43 -4.66
CA SER A 315 -17.20 24.55 -5.56
C SER A 315 -15.70 24.71 -5.86
N PRO A 316 -15.32 25.40 -6.96
CA PRO A 316 -13.93 25.71 -7.26
C PRO A 316 -13.22 26.50 -6.15
N GLU A 317 -13.93 27.42 -5.49
CA GLU A 317 -13.43 28.20 -4.35
C GLU A 317 -13.21 27.28 -3.14
N GLY A 318 -14.19 26.45 -2.81
CA GLY A 318 -14.07 25.49 -1.71
C GLY A 318 -12.94 24.47 -1.93
N PHE A 319 -12.69 24.07 -3.19
CA PHE A 319 -11.52 23.27 -3.53
C PHE A 319 -10.21 24.02 -3.28
N SER A 320 -10.13 25.29 -3.69
CA SER A 320 -8.92 26.12 -3.51
C SER A 320 -8.60 26.32 -2.03
N ASP A 321 -9.63 26.61 -1.22
CA ASP A 321 -9.48 26.77 0.22
C ASP A 321 -8.96 25.49 0.89
N LEU A 322 -9.51 24.33 0.48
CA LEU A 322 -9.06 23.03 0.97
C LEU A 322 -7.64 22.68 0.52
N PHE A 323 -7.27 23.00 -0.72
CA PHE A 323 -5.91 22.80 -1.21
C PHE A 323 -4.91 23.62 -0.39
N CYS A 324 -5.19 24.90 -0.13
CA CYS A 324 -4.35 25.74 0.72
C CYS A 324 -4.25 25.18 2.15
N SER A 325 -5.38 24.75 2.73
CA SER A 325 -5.39 24.14 4.06
C SER A 325 -4.52 22.88 4.13
N TYR A 326 -4.62 21.99 3.15
CA TYR A 326 -3.80 20.78 3.10
C TYR A 326 -2.31 21.09 2.88
N MET A 327 -1.97 22.08 2.06
CA MET A 327 -0.58 22.53 1.90
C MET A 327 0.00 23.02 3.24
N GLU A 328 -0.74 23.84 3.99
CA GLU A 328 -0.31 24.30 5.31
C GLU A 328 -0.17 23.14 6.32
N GLU A 329 -1.09 22.18 6.29
CA GLU A 329 -1.03 21.00 7.15
C GLU A 329 0.16 20.11 6.81
N MET A 330 0.44 19.92 5.52
CA MET A 330 1.59 19.17 5.04
C MET A 330 2.91 19.77 5.55
N GLU A 331 3.06 21.10 5.48
CA GLU A 331 4.24 21.78 6.00
C GLU A 331 4.43 21.58 7.52
N ARG A 332 3.34 21.41 8.26
CA ARG A 332 3.36 21.22 9.73
C ARG A 332 3.56 19.76 10.14
N GLN A 333 3.00 18.80 9.41
CA GLN A 333 2.83 17.41 9.85
C GLN A 333 3.70 16.41 9.09
N VAL A 334 4.20 16.76 7.91
CA VAL A 334 5.12 15.89 7.17
C VAL A 334 6.51 16.06 7.75
N VAL A 335 7.01 14.99 8.38
CA VAL A 335 8.37 14.94 8.94
C VAL A 335 9.37 14.83 7.79
N SER A 336 10.66 14.96 8.09
CA SER A 336 11.74 14.77 7.11
C SER A 336 11.51 13.52 6.28
N GLN A 337 11.57 13.68 4.96
CA GLN A 337 11.34 12.60 3.98
C GLN A 337 9.88 12.12 3.92
N GLY A 338 8.89 13.01 3.83
CA GLY A 338 7.59 12.64 3.25
C GLY A 338 6.72 11.69 4.09
N MET A 339 7.12 11.40 5.33
CA MET A 339 6.42 10.54 6.27
C MET A 339 5.48 11.35 7.14
N THR A 340 4.28 10.84 7.39
CA THR A 340 3.29 11.51 8.24
C THR A 340 3.69 11.45 9.72
N ALA A 341 3.43 12.52 10.48
CA ALA A 341 3.61 12.51 11.94
C ALA A 341 2.77 11.42 12.63
N SER A 342 1.61 11.08 12.05
CA SER A 342 0.72 10.06 12.58
C SER A 342 1.32 8.66 12.60
N TRP A 343 2.17 8.32 11.63
CA TRP A 343 2.93 7.07 11.66
C TRP A 343 3.83 6.97 12.89
N PHE A 344 4.62 8.01 13.19
CA PHE A 344 5.56 7.97 14.32
C PHE A 344 4.86 7.90 15.66
N LYS A 345 3.73 8.62 15.83
CA LYS A 345 2.90 8.49 17.04
C LYS A 345 2.32 7.09 17.19
N CYS A 346 1.85 6.49 16.10
CA CYS A 346 1.37 5.12 16.08
C CYS A 346 2.47 4.13 16.48
N LEU A 347 3.63 4.22 15.85
CA LEU A 347 4.77 3.35 16.12
C LEU A 347 5.24 3.46 17.58
N ALA A 348 5.28 4.67 18.14
CA ALA A 348 5.62 4.88 19.54
C ALA A 348 4.61 4.19 20.49
N MET A 349 3.30 4.40 20.27
CA MET A 349 2.25 3.76 21.07
C MET A 349 2.33 2.23 21.00
N LEU A 350 2.56 1.68 19.80
CA LEU A 350 2.64 0.25 19.59
C LEU A 350 3.86 -0.37 20.28
N ARG A 351 5.02 0.30 20.22
CA ARG A 351 6.23 -0.15 20.95
C ARG A 351 6.05 -0.12 22.45
N GLU A 352 5.50 0.96 22.99
CA GLU A 352 5.25 1.09 24.44
C GLU A 352 4.29 0.00 24.93
N GLY A 353 3.25 -0.32 24.15
CA GLY A 353 2.32 -1.40 24.46
C GLY A 353 2.84 -2.82 24.18
N GLY A 354 4.08 -2.97 23.71
CA GLY A 354 4.63 -4.27 23.31
C GLY A 354 3.79 -4.93 22.21
N HIS A 355 3.29 -4.16 21.25
CA HIS A 355 2.51 -4.60 20.11
C HIS A 355 3.38 -4.86 18.87
N SER A 356 2.82 -5.51 17.85
CA SER A 356 3.55 -5.89 16.65
C SER A 356 3.25 -4.93 15.51
N VAL A 357 4.28 -4.53 14.75
CA VAL A 357 4.14 -3.67 13.58
C VAL A 357 4.79 -4.34 12.38
N VAL A 358 4.03 -4.53 11.31
CA VAL A 358 4.48 -5.15 10.06
C VAL A 358 4.28 -4.13 8.94
N ILE A 359 5.38 -3.64 8.36
CA ILE A 359 5.34 -2.94 7.08
C ILE A 359 5.13 -3.99 6.00
N GLN A 360 4.03 -3.92 5.26
CA GLN A 360 3.66 -4.91 4.27
C GLN A 360 3.54 -4.29 2.87
N SER A 361 4.45 -4.67 1.99
CA SER A 361 4.59 -4.05 0.67
C SER A 361 4.74 -5.10 -0.43
N PHE A 362 4.38 -4.74 -1.66
CA PHE A 362 4.85 -5.43 -2.87
C PHE A 362 6.14 -4.84 -3.43
N GLY A 363 6.39 -3.57 -3.12
CA GLY A 363 7.51 -2.78 -3.61
C GLY A 363 8.62 -2.64 -2.57
N MET A 364 9.69 -2.03 -3.05
CA MET A 364 10.94 -1.87 -2.31
C MET A 364 10.97 -0.57 -1.48
N ASP A 365 9.89 0.19 -1.43
CA ASP A 365 9.84 1.49 -0.72
C ASP A 365 9.90 1.38 0.82
N THR A 366 9.88 0.15 1.33
CA THR A 366 9.96 -0.18 2.76
C THR A 366 11.25 0.32 3.41
N HIS A 367 12.37 0.31 2.68
CA HIS A 367 13.69 0.68 3.21
C HIS A 367 13.69 2.12 3.78
N ARG A 368 13.03 3.05 3.09
CA ARG A 368 12.92 4.44 3.53
C ARG A 368 12.15 4.54 4.85
N VAL A 369 11.01 3.87 4.95
CA VAL A 369 10.21 3.85 6.19
C VAL A 369 11.02 3.22 7.32
N VAL A 370 11.65 2.07 7.08
CA VAL A 370 12.46 1.35 8.07
C VAL A 370 13.57 2.25 8.62
N ARG A 371 14.40 2.84 7.74
CA ARG A 371 15.54 3.67 8.13
C ARG A 371 15.15 4.84 9.02
N ASN A 372 13.96 5.41 8.83
CA ASN A 372 13.47 6.51 9.66
C ASN A 372 12.69 6.03 10.90
N SER A 373 12.35 4.75 10.99
CA SER A 373 11.50 4.19 12.05
C SER A 373 12.27 3.45 13.13
N VAL A 374 13.51 3.00 12.87
CA VAL A 374 14.34 2.24 13.83
C VAL A 374 15.75 2.82 13.93
N ASP A 375 16.41 2.56 15.06
CA ASP A 375 17.81 2.97 15.27
C ASP A 375 18.80 2.15 14.43
N ASN A 376 18.47 0.88 14.16
CA ASN A 376 19.31 -0.03 13.37
C ASN A 376 18.46 -0.90 12.44
N GLU A 377 18.43 -0.51 11.15
CA GLU A 377 17.71 -1.22 10.08
C GLU A 377 18.13 -2.68 9.93
N ARG A 378 19.36 -3.06 10.29
CA ARG A 378 19.84 -4.45 10.16
C ARG A 378 19.22 -5.42 11.17
N LYS A 379 18.60 -4.89 12.23
CA LYS A 379 17.88 -5.70 13.23
C LYS A 379 16.42 -5.96 12.86
N VAL A 380 15.92 -5.32 11.80
CA VAL A 380 14.54 -5.48 11.37
C VAL A 380 14.36 -6.82 10.70
N LEU A 381 13.37 -7.59 11.16
CA LEU A 381 13.01 -8.87 10.58
C LEU A 381 12.36 -8.67 9.21
N HIS A 382 12.92 -9.31 8.17
CA HIS A 382 12.39 -9.28 6.81
C HIS A 382 11.81 -10.64 6.42
N ILE A 383 10.55 -10.67 5.97
CA ILE A 383 9.86 -11.86 5.49
C ILE A 383 9.57 -11.66 4.00
N ALA A 384 10.24 -12.41 3.14
CA ALA A 384 9.97 -12.51 1.72
C ALA A 384 8.96 -13.63 1.45
N VAL A 385 7.79 -13.28 0.93
CA VAL A 385 6.75 -14.25 0.61
C VAL A 385 6.96 -14.78 -0.81
N ASN A 386 7.03 -16.11 -0.94
CA ASN A 386 7.16 -16.82 -2.21
C ASN A 386 8.31 -16.32 -3.08
N ILE A 387 9.51 -16.15 -2.49
CA ILE A 387 10.68 -15.58 -3.18
C ILE A 387 11.10 -16.37 -4.44
N GLU A 388 10.78 -17.65 -4.48
CA GLU A 388 11.01 -18.53 -5.63
C GLU A 388 10.16 -18.16 -6.86
N LEU A 389 9.07 -17.41 -6.66
CA LEU A 389 8.17 -16.92 -7.71
C LEU A 389 8.49 -15.49 -8.14
N TRP A 390 9.47 -14.85 -7.52
CA TRP A 390 9.85 -13.48 -7.85
C TRP A 390 10.53 -13.43 -9.21
N SER A 391 10.31 -12.33 -9.94
CA SER A 391 11.06 -12.09 -11.16
C SER A 391 12.54 -11.83 -10.83
N GLU A 392 13.42 -11.99 -11.82
CA GLU A 392 14.84 -11.61 -11.66
C GLU A 392 14.99 -10.15 -11.25
N ARG A 393 14.13 -9.27 -11.79
CA ARG A 393 14.08 -7.85 -11.44
C ARG A 393 13.78 -7.66 -9.96
N ASP A 394 12.70 -8.25 -9.44
CA ASP A 394 12.29 -8.07 -8.05
C ASP A 394 13.34 -8.63 -7.08
N THR A 395 13.89 -9.80 -7.44
CA THR A 395 15.01 -10.44 -6.71
C THR A 395 16.22 -9.50 -6.62
N LYS A 396 16.61 -8.88 -7.74
CA LYS A 396 17.73 -7.94 -7.79
C LYS A 396 17.45 -6.68 -6.98
N MET A 397 16.29 -6.05 -7.17
CA MET A 397 15.93 -4.83 -6.44
C MET A 397 15.85 -5.07 -4.93
N PHE A 398 15.41 -6.26 -4.50
CA PHE A 398 15.43 -6.64 -3.09
C PHE A 398 16.83 -6.82 -2.53
N ALA A 399 17.70 -7.54 -3.23
CA ALA A 399 19.08 -7.69 -2.80
C ALA A 399 19.81 -6.34 -2.68
N GLU A 400 19.57 -5.42 -3.63
CA GLU A 400 20.22 -4.10 -3.69
C GLU A 400 19.98 -3.23 -2.46
N GLN A 401 18.88 -3.44 -1.71
CA GLN A 401 18.58 -2.68 -0.49
C GLN A 401 19.53 -2.96 0.66
N PHE A 402 20.09 -4.16 0.68
CA PHE A 402 20.91 -4.64 1.78
C PHE A 402 22.40 -4.53 1.47
N LEU A 403 22.75 -4.15 0.23
CA LEU A 403 24.13 -3.92 -0.14
C LEU A 403 24.62 -2.60 0.47
N PRO A 404 25.87 -2.55 0.98
CA PRO A 404 26.48 -1.29 1.39
C PRO A 404 26.41 -0.25 0.25
N ALA A 405 26.18 1.02 0.59
CA ALA A 405 26.04 2.10 -0.40
C ALA A 405 27.23 2.19 -1.39
N ASP A 406 28.42 1.81 -0.95
CA ASP A 406 29.64 1.78 -1.78
C ASP A 406 29.65 0.63 -2.81
N SER A 407 28.95 -0.46 -2.51
CA SER A 407 28.78 -1.60 -3.42
C SER A 407 27.71 -1.32 -4.48
N ALA A 408 26.64 -0.61 -4.12
CA ALA A 408 25.54 -0.25 -5.03
C ALA A 408 25.99 0.69 -6.17
N LYS A 409 26.95 1.60 -5.89
CA LYS A 409 27.52 2.50 -6.92
C LYS A 409 28.36 1.76 -7.98
N ARG A 410 28.81 0.53 -7.72
CA ARG A 410 29.60 -0.28 -8.66
C ARG A 410 28.75 -1.17 -9.56
N SER A 411 27.61 -1.69 -9.08
CA SER A 411 26.74 -2.56 -9.89
C SER A 411 26.00 -1.80 -10.99
N SER A 412 25.57 -0.56 -10.73
CA SER A 412 24.86 0.29 -11.69
C SER A 412 25.69 0.67 -12.92
N LYS A 413 27.03 0.68 -12.83
CA LYS A 413 27.91 0.95 -13.97
C LYS A 413 28.20 -0.27 -14.86
N ALA A 414 27.87 -1.49 -14.41
CA ALA A 414 28.29 -2.72 -15.10
C ALA A 414 27.23 -3.30 -16.05
N THR A 415 25.98 -2.81 -16.04
CA THR A 415 24.86 -3.43 -16.80
C THR A 415 24.34 -2.62 -18.00
N THR A 416 24.91 -1.46 -18.33
CA THR A 416 24.53 -0.73 -19.54
C THR A 416 25.34 -1.18 -20.76
N ALA A 417 24.86 -2.24 -21.44
CA ALA A 417 25.17 -2.45 -22.85
C ALA A 417 24.27 -1.53 -23.70
N PRO A 418 24.81 -0.79 -24.68
CA PRO A 418 24.01 0.12 -25.49
C PRO A 418 23.16 -0.65 -26.51
N GLY A 419 21.84 -0.43 -26.54
CA GLY A 419 21.06 -0.64 -27.77
C GLY A 419 19.92 -1.67 -27.78
N GLN A 420 19.25 -2.01 -26.67
CA GLN A 420 17.98 -2.76 -26.76
C GLN A 420 16.87 -2.13 -25.91
N CYS A 421 15.99 -1.36 -26.58
CA CYS A 421 14.65 -1.04 -26.08
C CYS A 421 13.66 -2.07 -26.65
N LEU A 422 12.87 -2.71 -25.79
CA LEU A 422 11.80 -3.65 -26.15
C LEU A 422 10.40 -3.04 -25.86
N PRO A 423 9.34 -3.47 -26.56
CA PRO A 423 8.16 -2.63 -26.84
C PRO A 423 7.12 -2.51 -25.71
N SER A 424 6.37 -1.41 -25.79
CA SER A 424 5.65 -0.66 -24.75
C SER A 424 4.14 -0.93 -24.59
N SER A 425 3.60 -2.08 -25.03
CA SER A 425 2.14 -2.23 -25.22
C SER A 425 1.35 -3.08 -24.20
N LEU A 426 1.81 -3.28 -22.95
CA LEU A 426 1.15 -4.21 -22.01
C LEU A 426 0.79 -3.69 -20.60
N TRP A 427 0.47 -2.40 -20.46
CA TRP A 427 0.00 -1.83 -19.18
C TRP A 427 -1.30 -1.03 -19.38
N GLY A 428 -2.44 -1.71 -19.29
CA GLY A 428 -3.76 -1.08 -19.15
C GLY A 428 -4.18 -1.11 -17.68
N SER A 429 -4.40 0.05 -17.08
CA SER A 429 -4.94 0.29 -15.72
C SER A 429 -4.06 -0.17 -14.54
N TRP A 430 -2.88 0.43 -14.43
CA TRP A 430 -2.28 1.03 -13.22
C TRP A 430 -1.04 1.77 -13.74
N HIS A 431 -1.07 3.11 -13.71
CA HIS A 431 -0.20 3.95 -14.53
C HIS A 431 0.82 4.72 -13.69
N GLY A 432 2.07 4.25 -13.75
CA GLY A 432 3.27 5.01 -13.39
C GLY A 432 4.43 4.57 -14.30
N PRO A 433 5.17 5.48 -14.97
CA PRO A 433 6.27 5.11 -15.84
C PRO A 433 7.66 5.22 -15.18
N LEU A 434 8.54 4.34 -15.67
CA LEU A 434 9.97 4.20 -15.40
C LEU A 434 10.82 5.38 -15.89
N ASP A 435 11.98 5.47 -15.23
CA ASP A 435 13.18 6.30 -15.38
C ASP A 435 13.69 6.56 -16.82
N TRP A 436 14.10 7.81 -17.07
CA TRP A 436 14.84 8.26 -18.26
C TRP A 436 15.94 9.27 -17.88
N SER A 437 17.06 8.79 -17.38
CA SER A 437 18.31 9.55 -17.35
C SER A 437 19.35 8.99 -18.33
N CYS A 438 19.07 8.97 -19.64
CA CYS A 438 20.08 8.98 -20.71
C CYS A 438 19.42 9.07 -22.10
N CYS A 439 19.11 10.28 -22.57
CA CYS A 439 18.92 10.60 -24.00
C CYS A 439 18.72 12.12 -24.16
N ARG A 440 19.80 12.89 -24.05
CA ARG A 440 19.92 14.21 -24.68
C ARG A 440 21.10 14.11 -25.65
N GLU A 441 20.85 14.21 -26.95
CA GLU A 441 21.67 14.96 -27.94
C GLU A 441 21.49 14.58 -29.43
N GLU A 442 20.61 13.68 -29.86
CA GLU A 442 20.57 13.27 -31.28
C GLU A 442 19.35 13.68 -32.15
N GLU A 443 18.43 14.51 -31.65
CA GLU A 443 17.28 15.00 -32.43
C GLU A 443 17.26 16.52 -32.69
N LEU A 444 18.44 17.13 -32.88
CA LEU A 444 18.57 18.52 -33.36
C LEU A 444 19.39 18.65 -34.66
N ARG A 445 19.55 17.56 -35.43
CA ARG A 445 20.28 17.59 -36.72
C ARG A 445 19.49 17.14 -37.94
N ARG A 446 18.17 16.97 -37.84
CA ARG A 446 17.30 16.71 -39.00
C ARG A 446 15.94 17.40 -38.86
N CYS A 447 15.96 18.73 -38.99
CA CYS A 447 14.91 19.56 -39.58
C CYS A 447 15.59 20.75 -40.21
#